data_AF-A0A2G9RYS0-F1
#
_entry.id   AF-A0A2G9RYS0-F1
#
_cell.length_a   1.000
_cell.length_b   1.000
_cell.length_c   1.000
_cell.angle_alpha   90.00
_cell.angle_beta   90.00
_cell.angle_gamma   90.00
#
_symmetry.space_group_name_H-M   'P 1'
#
loop_
_entity.id
_entity.type
_entity.pdbx_description
1 polymer ?
#
loop_
_entity_poly.entity_id
_entity_poly.type
_entity_poly.pdbx_seq_one_letter_code
_entity_poly.pdbx_strand_id
1 'polypeptide(L)'
;MAAVPEIMDRIYKNVMSKVQEMNVFQRTLFKLGYDYKLEQIKKGYDAPLCNVILFKKVKALLGGNVRMMLCGGAPLSPQTQRFMNICFCCPVGQGYGLTETCGAGTITEVSDYSTGRVGAPLTCCEIKLRDWVEGGYRNQDKPHPRGEIVIGGPNVSMGYFKNEERNLEDFYVDENGQRWFCTGDIGEFHSDGCLQIIDRKKDLVKLQAGEYVSLGKVEAALKNCPFIDNICAYANR
;
A
#
# COMPACT_ATOMS: atom_id res chain seq x y z
N MET A 1 -12.99 5.40 8.30
CA MET A 1 -13.50 5.09 6.94
C MET A 1 -12.64 3.99 6.37
N ALA A 2 -13.23 2.97 5.75
CA ALA A 2 -12.49 1.96 4.97
C ALA A 2 -12.78 2.20 3.49
N ALA A 3 -11.75 2.15 2.64
CA ALA A 3 -11.89 2.38 1.20
C ALA A 3 -10.85 1.59 0.42
N VAL A 4 -11.14 1.33 -0.85
CA VAL A 4 -10.17 0.79 -1.80
C VAL A 4 -9.33 1.92 -2.42
N PRO A 5 -8.10 1.65 -2.91
CA PRO A 5 -7.25 2.68 -3.48
C PRO A 5 -7.92 3.51 -4.58
N GLU A 6 -8.73 2.87 -5.43
CA GLU A 6 -9.44 3.54 -6.52
C GLU A 6 -10.36 4.67 -6.04
N ILE A 7 -11.02 4.51 -4.89
CA ILE A 7 -11.87 5.56 -4.31
C ILE A 7 -10.98 6.73 -3.86
N MET A 8 -9.83 6.45 -3.25
CA MET A 8 -8.89 7.49 -2.81
C MET A 8 -8.29 8.23 -4.00
N ASP A 9 -7.93 7.53 -5.07
CA ASP A 9 -7.42 8.13 -6.31
C ASP A 9 -8.46 9.02 -6.98
N ARG A 10 -9.74 8.62 -6.99
CA ARG A 10 -10.84 9.47 -7.48
C ARG A 10 -11.02 10.72 -6.63
N ILE A 11 -10.95 10.60 -5.31
CA ILE A 11 -11.00 11.75 -4.40
C ILE A 11 -9.84 12.70 -4.69
N TYR A 12 -8.63 12.18 -4.83
CA TYR A 12 -7.44 12.95 -5.21
C TYR A 12 -7.64 13.72 -6.52
N LYS A 13 -8.02 13.02 -7.60
CA LYS A 13 -8.29 13.64 -8.91
C LYS A 13 -9.33 14.75 -8.83
N ASN A 14 -10.45 14.51 -8.13
CA ASN A 14 -11.52 15.49 -7.96
C ASN A 14 -11.09 16.74 -7.19
N VAL A 15 -10.31 16.58 -6.11
CA VAL A 15 -9.82 17.74 -5.35
C VAL A 15 -8.78 18.51 -6.18
N MET A 16 -7.88 17.82 -6.86
CA MET A 16 -6.86 18.47 -7.69
C MET A 16 -7.45 19.21 -8.89
N SER A 17 -8.47 18.66 -9.54
CA SER A 17 -9.23 19.34 -10.59
C SER A 17 -9.88 20.63 -10.07
N LYS A 18 -10.56 20.60 -8.92
CA LYS A 18 -11.12 21.80 -8.29
C LYS A 18 -10.04 22.84 -7.94
N VAL A 19 -8.87 22.41 -7.47
CA VAL A 19 -7.74 23.31 -7.18
C VAL A 19 -7.18 23.94 -8.46
N GLN A 20 -7.22 23.25 -9.59
CA GLN A 20 -6.81 23.79 -10.89
C GLN A 20 -7.81 24.82 -11.44
N GLU A 21 -9.09 24.68 -11.14
CA GLU A 21 -10.15 25.64 -11.50
C GLU A 21 -10.13 26.92 -10.64
N MET A 22 -9.44 26.91 -9.50
CA MET A 22 -9.34 28.07 -8.60
C MET A 22 -8.44 29.17 -9.16
N ASN A 23 -8.67 30.40 -8.69
CA ASN A 23 -7.83 31.56 -9.01
C ASN A 23 -6.37 31.31 -8.60
N VAL A 24 -5.42 31.90 -9.34
CA VAL A 24 -3.97 31.73 -9.12
C VAL A 24 -3.58 31.96 -7.66
N PHE A 25 -4.14 32.99 -7.00
CA PHE A 25 -3.90 33.25 -5.60
C PHE A 25 -4.33 32.09 -4.67
N GLN A 26 -5.53 31.56 -4.87
CA GLN A 26 -6.08 30.45 -4.06
C GLN A 26 -5.29 29.16 -4.30
N ARG A 27 -4.92 28.87 -5.56
CA ARG A 27 -4.09 27.72 -5.92
C ARG A 27 -2.71 27.80 -5.28
N THR A 28 -2.07 28.97 -5.31
CA THR A 28 -0.77 29.21 -4.67
C THR A 28 -0.88 29.06 -3.16
N LEU A 29 -1.94 29.59 -2.54
CA LEU A 29 -2.17 29.44 -1.11
C LEU A 29 -2.40 27.98 -0.70
N PHE A 30 -3.16 27.21 -1.50
CA PHE A 30 -3.35 25.78 -1.27
C PHE A 30 -2.01 25.02 -1.35
N LYS A 31 -1.19 25.31 -2.37
CA LYS A 31 0.12 24.69 -2.54
C LYS A 31 1.05 25.01 -1.37
N LEU A 32 1.15 26.29 -0.98
CA LEU A 32 1.96 26.71 0.17
C LEU A 32 1.49 26.05 1.47
N GLY A 33 0.18 25.97 1.70
CA GLY A 33 -0.36 25.31 2.89
C GLY A 33 -0.16 23.79 2.89
N TYR A 34 -0.27 23.15 1.72
CA TYR A 34 0.05 21.74 1.54
C TYR A 34 1.52 21.45 1.83
N ASP A 35 2.44 22.23 1.24
CA ASP A 35 3.88 22.08 1.41
C ASP A 35 4.28 22.35 2.88
N TYR A 36 3.71 23.39 3.50
CA TYR A 36 3.92 23.69 4.91
C TYR A 36 3.46 22.54 5.81
N LYS A 37 2.25 22.02 5.60
CA LYS A 37 1.73 20.91 6.41
C LYS A 37 2.52 19.62 6.20
N LEU A 38 2.96 19.33 4.98
CA LEU A 38 3.85 18.22 4.69
C LEU A 38 5.14 18.31 5.51
N GLU A 39 5.76 19.50 5.57
CA GLU A 39 6.97 19.72 6.36
C GLU A 39 6.73 19.60 7.87
N GLN A 40 5.57 20.02 8.39
CA GLN A 40 5.22 19.82 9.79
C GLN A 40 5.03 18.34 10.14
N ILE A 41 4.31 17.58 9.30
CA ILE A 41 4.08 16.15 9.51
C ILE A 41 5.40 15.38 9.51
N LYS A 42 6.33 15.71 8.59
CA LYS A 42 7.68 15.09 8.57
C LYS A 42 8.45 15.33 9.87
N LYS A 43 8.18 16.43 10.58
CA LYS A 43 8.79 16.76 11.87
C LYS A 43 8.01 16.19 13.06
N GLY A 44 6.90 15.48 12.82
CA GLY A 44 6.03 14.92 13.86
C GLY A 44 5.01 15.91 14.43
N TYR A 45 4.82 17.08 13.79
CA TYR A 45 3.87 18.11 14.23
C TYR A 45 2.62 18.18 13.33
N ASP A 46 1.53 18.69 13.90
CA ASP A 46 0.33 19.06 13.13
C ASP A 46 0.31 20.58 12.85
N ALA A 47 -0.46 20.99 11.85
CA ALA A 47 -0.64 22.38 11.42
C ALA A 47 -2.10 22.85 11.64
N PRO A 48 -2.52 23.13 12.89
CA PRO A 48 -3.93 23.35 13.24
C PRO A 48 -4.56 24.56 12.51
N LEU A 49 -3.79 25.62 12.27
CA LEU A 49 -4.28 26.79 11.52
C LEU A 49 -4.57 26.44 10.04
N CYS A 50 -3.67 25.69 9.39
CA CYS A 50 -3.90 25.21 8.02
C CYS A 50 -5.10 24.26 7.95
N ASN A 51 -5.29 23.43 8.99
CA ASN A 51 -6.41 22.49 9.06
C ASN A 51 -7.76 23.20 9.02
N VAL A 52 -7.89 24.33 9.73
CA VAL A 52 -9.15 25.09 9.80
C VAL A 52 -9.35 25.99 8.57
N ILE A 53 -8.30 26.66 8.11
CA ILE A 53 -8.42 27.68 7.06
C ILE A 53 -8.49 27.05 5.66
N LEU A 54 -7.63 26.07 5.37
CA LEU A 54 -7.48 25.52 4.02
C LEU A 54 -8.20 24.19 3.83
N PHE A 55 -8.05 23.28 4.81
CA PHE A 55 -8.50 21.91 4.65
C PHE A 55 -9.93 21.64 5.13
N LYS A 56 -10.58 22.59 5.83
CA LYS A 56 -11.98 22.43 6.30
C LYS A 56 -12.96 22.10 5.18
N LYS A 57 -12.84 22.76 4.02
CA LYS A 57 -13.69 22.46 2.84
C LYS A 57 -13.42 21.07 2.27
N VAL A 58 -12.16 20.64 2.29
CA VAL A 58 -11.77 19.30 1.78
C VAL A 58 -12.25 18.22 2.74
N LYS A 59 -12.05 18.39 4.05
CA LYS A 59 -12.60 17.49 5.09
C LYS A 59 -14.12 17.32 4.98
N ALA A 60 -14.84 18.39 4.65
CA ALA A 60 -16.29 18.36 4.50
C ALA A 60 -16.77 17.41 3.38
N LEU A 61 -15.93 17.10 2.38
CA LEU A 61 -16.26 16.12 1.33
C LEU A 61 -16.53 14.72 1.88
N LEU A 62 -15.95 14.38 3.04
CA LEU A 62 -16.17 13.12 3.75
C LEU A 62 -16.93 13.33 5.06
N GLY A 63 -17.69 14.43 5.19
CA GLY A 63 -18.50 14.73 6.35
C GLY A 63 -17.76 15.38 7.53
N GLY A 64 -16.47 15.70 7.40
CA GLY A 64 -15.71 16.51 8.37
C GLY A 64 -15.24 15.81 9.65
N ASN A 65 -15.87 14.69 10.00
CA ASN A 65 -15.65 13.96 11.27
C ASN A 65 -14.78 12.69 11.12
N VAL A 66 -14.19 12.46 9.95
CA VAL A 66 -13.29 11.31 9.73
C VAL A 66 -12.02 11.49 10.57
N ARG A 67 -11.74 10.50 11.43
CA ARG A 67 -10.56 10.48 12.31
C ARG A 67 -9.45 9.56 11.81
N MET A 68 -9.79 8.57 11.00
CA MET A 68 -8.85 7.59 10.44
C MET A 68 -9.43 7.02 9.15
N MET A 69 -8.54 6.73 8.21
CA MET A 69 -8.83 6.01 6.99
C MET A 69 -8.00 4.74 6.92
N LEU A 70 -8.62 3.65 6.46
CA LEU A 70 -7.97 2.39 6.18
C LEU A 70 -8.11 2.10 4.69
N CYS A 71 -7.01 1.73 4.06
CA CYS A 71 -6.94 1.35 2.65
C CYS A 71 -6.40 -0.07 2.52
N GLY A 72 -6.96 -0.88 1.63
CA GLY A 72 -6.49 -2.23 1.39
C GLY A 72 -7.07 -2.84 0.12
N GLY A 73 -6.60 -4.05 -0.22
CA GLY A 73 -7.05 -4.83 -1.38
C GLY A 73 -6.33 -4.54 -2.70
N ALA A 74 -5.64 -3.40 -2.81
CA ALA A 74 -4.74 -3.10 -3.94
C ALA A 74 -3.64 -2.12 -3.48
N PRO A 75 -2.54 -1.98 -4.25
CA PRO A 75 -1.50 -1.00 -3.96
C PRO A 75 -2.05 0.44 -4.02
N LEU A 76 -1.82 1.23 -2.97
CA LEU A 76 -2.09 2.66 -2.97
C LEU A 76 -0.81 3.44 -3.27
N SER A 77 -0.89 4.40 -4.19
CA SER A 77 0.26 5.22 -4.55
C SER A 77 0.74 6.03 -3.33
N PRO A 78 2.06 6.15 -3.09
CA PRO A 78 2.59 6.95 -1.97
C PRO A 78 2.16 8.42 -2.03
N GLN A 79 1.94 8.93 -3.24
CA GLN A 79 1.51 10.30 -3.50
C GLN A 79 0.06 10.51 -3.07
N THR A 80 -0.85 9.61 -3.47
CA THR A 80 -2.26 9.64 -3.06
C THR A 80 -2.37 9.48 -1.54
N GLN A 81 -1.65 8.53 -0.93
CA GLN A 81 -1.68 8.35 0.53
C GLN A 81 -1.23 9.62 1.27
N ARG A 82 -0.12 10.24 0.85
CA ARG A 82 0.39 11.49 1.42
C ARG A 82 -0.62 12.62 1.28
N PHE A 83 -1.21 12.74 0.10
CA PHE A 83 -2.23 13.75 -0.14
C PHE A 83 -3.42 13.58 0.80
N MET A 84 -3.92 12.35 0.93
CA MET A 84 -5.05 12.04 1.79
C MET A 84 -4.73 12.35 3.26
N ASN A 85 -3.55 11.97 3.75
CA ASN A 85 -3.05 12.30 5.10
C ASN A 85 -3.11 13.81 5.39
N ILE A 86 -2.64 14.62 4.43
CA ILE A 86 -2.54 16.08 4.56
C ILE A 86 -3.93 16.73 4.44
N CYS A 87 -4.63 16.47 3.35
CA CYS A 87 -5.84 17.19 2.99
C CYS A 87 -7.06 16.82 3.84
N PHE A 88 -7.12 15.59 4.34
CA PHE A 88 -8.19 15.16 5.25
C PHE A 88 -7.80 15.24 6.73
N CYS A 89 -6.56 15.66 7.03
CA CYS A 89 -6.04 15.83 8.39
C CYS A 89 -6.31 14.61 9.28
N CYS A 90 -6.16 13.42 8.73
CA CYS A 90 -6.33 12.16 9.43
C CYS A 90 -5.35 11.14 8.88
N PRO A 91 -4.85 10.22 9.70
CA PRO A 91 -3.98 9.16 9.25
C PRO A 91 -4.71 8.19 8.32
N VAL A 92 -4.01 7.80 7.26
CA VAL A 92 -4.40 6.83 6.24
C VAL A 92 -3.46 5.64 6.35
N GLY A 93 -3.94 4.58 6.98
CA GLY A 93 -3.20 3.33 7.12
C GLY A 93 -3.46 2.41 5.94
N GLN A 94 -2.42 1.75 5.45
CA GLN A 94 -2.55 0.66 4.49
C GLN A 94 -2.55 -0.68 5.25
N GLY A 95 -3.50 -1.54 4.90
CA GLY A 95 -3.54 -2.92 5.35
C GLY A 95 -3.22 -3.85 4.19
N TYR A 96 -2.41 -4.87 4.47
CA TYR A 96 -2.17 -5.97 3.54
C TYR A 96 -2.64 -7.27 4.14
N GLY A 97 -3.20 -8.12 3.29
CA GLY A 97 -3.54 -9.49 3.63
C GLY A 97 -4.45 -10.12 2.59
N LEU A 98 -4.70 -11.42 2.75
CA LEU A 98 -5.39 -12.26 1.78
C LEU A 98 -6.55 -12.98 2.44
N THR A 99 -7.46 -13.51 1.62
CA THR A 99 -8.59 -14.30 2.10
C THR A 99 -8.10 -15.54 2.86
N GLU A 100 -7.02 -16.14 2.37
CA GLU A 100 -6.34 -17.31 2.93
C GLU A 100 -5.72 -17.06 4.31
N THR A 101 -5.57 -15.79 4.72
CA THR A 101 -5.03 -15.37 6.02
C THR A 101 -6.09 -14.69 6.89
N CYS A 102 -7.37 -14.91 6.60
CA CYS A 102 -8.52 -14.32 7.29
C CYS A 102 -8.55 -12.79 7.27
N GLY A 103 -8.18 -12.19 6.13
CA GLY A 103 -8.22 -10.74 5.94
C GLY A 103 -6.86 -10.12 6.17
N ALA A 104 -6.69 -9.32 7.21
CA ALA A 104 -5.45 -8.54 7.41
C ALA A 104 -4.30 -9.40 7.96
N GLY A 105 -3.13 -9.29 7.34
CA GLY A 105 -1.85 -9.81 7.82
C GLY A 105 -0.98 -8.73 8.45
N THR A 106 -0.99 -7.52 7.88
CA THR A 106 -0.31 -6.33 8.40
C THR A 106 -1.22 -5.11 8.37
N ILE A 107 -0.91 -4.12 9.21
CA ILE A 107 -1.58 -2.82 9.18
C ILE A 107 -0.62 -1.70 9.57
N THR A 108 -0.70 -0.57 8.87
CA THR A 108 0.03 0.65 9.26
C THR A 108 -0.50 1.16 10.60
N GLU A 109 0.43 1.53 11.49
CA GLU A 109 0.12 2.13 12.78
C GLU A 109 -0.40 3.57 12.59
N VAL A 110 -1.24 4.03 13.51
CA VAL A 110 -2.02 5.27 13.34
C VAL A 110 -1.13 6.51 13.34
N SER A 111 -0.01 6.48 14.06
CA SER A 111 0.96 7.56 14.12
C SER A 111 2.02 7.49 13.03
N ASP A 112 2.07 6.39 12.25
CA ASP A 112 2.97 6.28 11.10
C ASP A 112 2.39 6.96 9.85
N TYR A 113 2.96 8.11 9.51
CA TYR A 113 2.63 8.87 8.29
C TYR A 113 3.46 8.48 7.06
N SER A 114 4.32 7.48 7.18
CA SER A 114 5.12 6.96 6.07
C SER A 114 4.23 6.35 5.00
N THR A 115 4.69 6.44 3.75
CA THR A 115 3.87 6.10 2.59
C THR A 115 4.48 4.99 1.77
N GLY A 116 3.65 4.16 1.16
CA GLY A 116 4.09 3.04 0.32
C GLY A 116 4.46 1.77 1.09
N ARG A 117 4.13 1.71 2.39
CA ARG A 117 4.35 0.54 3.26
C ARG A 117 3.01 0.06 3.80
N VAL A 118 2.93 -1.22 4.18
CA VAL A 118 1.69 -1.86 4.69
C VAL A 118 1.75 -2.12 6.19
N GLY A 119 2.75 -1.56 6.87
CA GLY A 119 2.89 -1.58 8.33
C GLY A 119 3.44 -2.88 8.89
N ALA A 120 3.29 -3.03 10.21
CA ALA A 120 3.81 -4.18 10.93
C ALA A 120 2.82 -5.37 10.89
N PRO A 121 3.30 -6.61 11.08
CA PRO A 121 2.44 -7.78 11.28
C PRO A 121 1.44 -7.59 12.43
N LEU A 122 0.24 -8.13 12.26
CA LEU A 122 -0.72 -8.22 13.37
C LEU A 122 -0.23 -9.21 14.43
N THR A 123 -0.72 -9.07 15.67
CA THR A 123 -0.31 -9.90 16.81
C THR A 123 -0.52 -11.41 16.59
N CYS A 124 -1.49 -11.80 15.77
CA CYS A 124 -1.77 -13.19 15.44
C CYS A 124 -1.02 -13.70 14.19
N CYS A 125 -0.23 -12.84 13.53
CA CYS A 125 0.44 -13.14 12.28
C CYS A 125 1.95 -13.24 12.49
N GLU A 126 2.54 -14.31 11.98
CA GLU A 126 3.97 -14.41 11.77
C GLU A 126 4.27 -14.24 10.28
N ILE A 127 5.29 -13.44 9.94
CA ILE A 127 5.63 -13.18 8.54
C ILE A 127 7.11 -13.47 8.32
N LYS A 128 7.41 -14.25 7.28
CA LYS A 128 8.77 -14.59 6.84
C LYS A 128 8.96 -14.20 5.38
N LEU A 129 10.22 -13.95 5.01
CA LEU A 129 10.63 -13.79 3.61
C LEU A 129 11.32 -15.06 3.13
N ARG A 130 10.72 -15.74 2.15
CA ARG A 130 11.31 -16.90 1.46
C ARG A 130 12.06 -16.42 0.22
N ASP A 131 13.28 -16.91 0.04
CA ASP A 131 14.08 -16.60 -1.15
C ASP A 131 13.34 -17.03 -2.42
N TRP A 132 13.39 -16.18 -3.44
CA TRP A 132 12.92 -16.51 -4.78
C TRP A 132 14.03 -16.24 -5.78
N VAL A 133 14.87 -17.26 -5.96
CA VAL A 133 16.11 -17.21 -6.75
C VAL A 133 15.83 -16.88 -8.22
N GLU A 134 14.73 -17.39 -8.78
CA GLU A 134 14.37 -17.16 -10.19
C GLU A 134 14.11 -15.70 -10.50
N GLY A 135 13.52 -14.96 -9.56
CA GLY A 135 13.27 -13.52 -9.66
C GLY A 135 14.39 -12.65 -9.10
N GLY A 136 15.45 -13.26 -8.54
CA GLY A 136 16.59 -12.53 -7.97
C GLY A 136 16.32 -11.84 -6.62
N TYR A 137 15.31 -12.29 -5.86
CA TYR A 137 14.98 -11.74 -4.54
C TYR A 137 15.49 -12.68 -3.44
N ARG A 138 16.30 -12.15 -2.51
CA ARG A 138 16.85 -12.92 -1.39
C ARG A 138 16.67 -12.20 -0.07
N ASN A 139 16.44 -12.96 0.98
CA ASN A 139 16.26 -12.46 2.35
C ASN A 139 17.52 -11.82 2.93
N GLN A 140 18.65 -11.91 2.24
CA GLN A 140 19.93 -11.29 2.59
C GLN A 140 20.23 -10.02 1.75
N ASP A 141 19.32 -9.62 0.87
CA ASP A 141 19.48 -8.41 0.06
C ASP A 141 19.64 -7.17 0.95
N LYS A 142 20.38 -6.18 0.42
CA LYS A 142 20.61 -4.87 1.06
C LYS A 142 20.08 -3.76 0.14
N PRO A 143 19.55 -2.64 0.68
CA PRO A 143 19.52 -2.25 2.09
C PRO A 143 18.43 -2.94 2.93
N HIS A 144 17.43 -3.52 2.27
CA HIS A 144 16.31 -4.22 2.90
C HIS A 144 16.29 -5.68 2.45
N PRO A 145 16.07 -6.65 3.36
CA PRO A 145 15.87 -8.04 2.99
C PRO A 145 14.60 -8.17 2.16
N ARG A 146 14.66 -8.92 1.05
CA ARG A 146 13.53 -9.08 0.11
C ARG A 146 13.18 -10.55 -0.08
N GLY A 147 11.95 -10.84 -0.46
CA GLY A 147 11.58 -12.22 -0.77
C GLY A 147 10.09 -12.39 -0.90
N GLU A 148 9.69 -13.61 -1.20
CA GLU A 148 8.29 -13.98 -1.12
C GLU A 148 7.79 -13.90 0.32
N ILE A 149 6.68 -13.21 0.50
CA ILE A 149 6.01 -13.11 1.78
C ILE A 149 5.33 -14.45 2.08
N VAL A 150 5.64 -14.99 3.24
CA VAL A 150 5.01 -16.20 3.77
C VAL A 150 4.38 -15.85 5.10
N ILE A 151 3.09 -16.14 5.25
CA ILE A 151 2.32 -15.82 6.45
C ILE A 151 2.01 -17.10 7.22
N GLY A 152 2.36 -17.10 8.50
CA GLY A 152 2.02 -18.12 9.48
C GLY A 152 1.16 -17.54 10.59
N GLY A 153 0.64 -18.42 11.43
CA GLY A 153 -0.19 -18.09 12.59
C GLY A 153 -1.56 -18.77 12.57
N PRO A 154 -2.34 -18.62 13.64
CA PRO A 154 -3.70 -19.17 13.77
C PRO A 154 -4.71 -18.59 12.76
N ASN A 155 -4.38 -17.51 12.06
CA ASN A 155 -5.22 -16.87 11.04
C ASN A 155 -5.08 -17.51 9.65
N VAL A 156 -4.17 -18.47 9.46
CA VAL A 156 -4.01 -19.18 8.18
C VAL A 156 -5.16 -20.17 7.99
N SER A 157 -5.86 -20.08 6.85
CA SER A 157 -7.03 -20.89 6.53
C SER A 157 -6.71 -22.39 6.42
N MET A 158 -7.74 -23.23 6.45
CA MET A 158 -7.61 -24.68 6.25
C MET A 158 -7.16 -25.08 4.83
N GLY A 159 -7.09 -24.12 3.90
CA GLY A 159 -6.78 -24.34 2.50
C GLY A 159 -8.03 -24.27 1.62
N TYR A 160 -7.83 -24.55 0.34
CA TYR A 160 -8.83 -24.55 -0.69
C TYR A 160 -9.73 -25.79 -0.63
N PHE A 161 -11.04 -25.57 -0.72
CA PHE A 161 -12.02 -26.65 -0.72
C PHE A 161 -11.85 -27.55 -1.94
N LYS A 162 -11.66 -28.86 -1.71
CA LYS A 162 -11.50 -29.90 -2.75
C LYS A 162 -10.36 -29.64 -3.76
N ASN A 163 -9.29 -28.97 -3.33
CA ASN A 163 -8.13 -28.72 -4.18
C ASN A 163 -6.83 -29.06 -3.44
N GLU A 164 -6.53 -30.35 -3.34
CA GLU A 164 -5.36 -30.86 -2.61
C GLU A 164 -4.04 -30.44 -3.28
N GLU A 165 -4.00 -30.40 -4.62
CA GLU A 165 -2.82 -29.98 -5.38
C GLU A 165 -2.40 -28.56 -5.00
N ARG A 166 -3.32 -27.58 -5.08
CA ARG A 166 -3.00 -26.20 -4.64
C ARG A 166 -2.72 -26.09 -3.15
N ASN A 167 -3.35 -26.92 -2.33
CA ASN A 167 -3.07 -26.91 -0.90
C ASN A 167 -1.63 -27.33 -0.58
N LEU A 168 -1.06 -28.26 -1.35
CA LEU A 168 0.33 -28.69 -1.21
C LEU A 168 1.31 -27.68 -1.81
N GLU A 169 0.91 -26.93 -2.83
CA GLU A 169 1.72 -25.87 -3.43
C GLU A 169 1.79 -24.60 -2.57
N ASP A 170 0.64 -24.14 -2.08
CA ASP A 170 0.50 -22.83 -1.43
C ASP A 170 0.62 -22.90 0.10
N PHE A 171 0.48 -24.08 0.71
CA PHE A 171 0.57 -24.25 2.17
C PHE A 171 1.58 -25.34 2.55
N TYR A 172 2.31 -25.10 3.63
CA TYR A 172 3.20 -26.11 4.22
C TYR A 172 3.19 -26.01 5.75
N VAL A 173 3.65 -27.06 6.42
CA VAL A 173 3.79 -27.11 7.87
C VAL A 173 5.28 -27.23 8.20
N ASP A 174 5.76 -26.43 9.13
CA ASP A 174 7.16 -26.49 9.57
C ASP A 174 7.39 -27.58 10.64
N GLU A 175 8.65 -27.75 11.03
CA GLU A 175 9.07 -28.75 12.04
C GLU A 175 8.39 -28.55 13.40
N ASN A 176 7.94 -27.33 13.71
CA ASN A 176 7.25 -26.99 14.95
C ASN A 176 5.73 -27.23 14.86
N GLY A 177 5.22 -27.71 13.72
CA GLY A 177 3.81 -27.90 13.46
C GLY A 177 3.06 -26.60 13.09
N GLN A 178 3.77 -25.48 12.89
CA GLN A 178 3.17 -24.23 12.46
C GLN A 178 2.87 -24.29 10.97
N ARG A 179 1.63 -23.93 10.61
CA ARG A 179 1.22 -23.82 9.21
C ARG A 179 1.59 -22.47 8.62
N TRP A 180 2.07 -22.50 7.39
CA TRP A 180 2.52 -21.37 6.61
C TRP A 180 1.78 -21.34 5.26
N PHE A 181 1.49 -20.14 4.80
CA PHE A 181 0.88 -19.85 3.51
C PHE A 181 1.82 -19.00 2.65
N CYS A 182 2.16 -19.50 1.46
CA CYS A 182 2.94 -18.77 0.47
C CYS A 182 2.02 -17.82 -0.31
N THR A 183 2.16 -16.50 -0.10
CA THR A 183 1.21 -15.54 -0.69
C THR A 183 1.43 -15.32 -2.18
N GLY A 184 2.62 -15.65 -2.70
CA GLY A 184 3.05 -15.32 -4.05
C GLY A 184 3.35 -13.83 -4.26
N ASP A 185 3.27 -13.01 -3.21
CA ASP A 185 3.64 -11.60 -3.24
C ASP A 185 5.09 -11.44 -2.76
N ILE A 186 5.81 -10.48 -3.34
CA ILE A 186 7.19 -10.16 -2.97
C ILE A 186 7.18 -8.91 -2.10
N GLY A 187 7.83 -9.00 -0.95
CA GLY A 187 7.95 -7.91 -0.01
C GLY A 187 9.38 -7.67 0.43
N GLU A 188 9.57 -6.53 1.10
CA GLU A 188 10.79 -6.17 1.80
C GLU A 188 10.48 -5.66 3.20
N PHE A 189 11.34 -6.00 4.16
CA PHE A 189 11.24 -5.48 5.52
C PHE A 189 12.13 -4.25 5.70
N HIS A 190 11.54 -3.19 6.22
CA HIS A 190 12.26 -2.00 6.66
C HIS A 190 12.93 -2.26 8.01
N SER A 191 13.91 -1.44 8.37
CA SER A 191 14.66 -1.60 9.63
C SER A 191 13.80 -1.40 10.89
N ASP A 192 12.62 -0.79 10.74
CA ASP A 192 11.62 -0.60 11.79
C ASP A 192 10.62 -1.78 11.90
N GLY A 193 10.78 -2.82 11.08
CA GLY A 193 9.90 -3.99 11.04
C GLY A 193 8.63 -3.81 10.20
N CYS A 194 8.45 -2.66 9.54
CA CYS A 194 7.35 -2.47 8.60
C CYS A 194 7.59 -3.25 7.31
N LEU A 195 6.54 -3.91 6.81
CA LEU A 195 6.53 -4.60 5.53
C LEU A 195 6.17 -3.61 4.42
N GLN A 196 6.83 -3.75 3.28
CA GLN A 196 6.47 -3.10 2.03
C GLN A 196 6.28 -4.15 0.94
N ILE A 197 5.16 -4.10 0.23
CA ILE A 197 4.91 -4.96 -0.93
C ILE A 197 5.58 -4.30 -2.13
N ILE A 198 6.50 -5.01 -2.79
CA ILE A 198 7.27 -4.46 -3.89
C ILE A 198 6.85 -5.05 -5.23
N ASP A 199 6.46 -6.32 -5.30
CA ASP A 199 6.09 -7.01 -6.53
C ASP A 199 5.16 -8.21 -6.25
N ARG A 200 4.71 -8.90 -7.30
CA ARG A 200 3.96 -10.15 -7.23
C ARG A 200 4.50 -11.14 -8.23
N LYS A 201 4.75 -12.39 -7.82
CA LYS A 201 5.39 -13.41 -8.69
C LYS A 201 4.65 -13.59 -10.02
N LYS A 202 3.32 -13.63 -9.97
CA LYS A 202 2.46 -13.82 -11.16
C LYS A 202 2.42 -12.60 -12.07
N ASP A 203 2.73 -11.41 -11.56
CA ASP A 203 2.67 -10.14 -12.31
C ASP A 203 4.05 -9.73 -12.84
N LEU A 204 5.11 -10.48 -12.53
CA LEU A 204 6.46 -10.25 -13.02
C LEU A 204 6.67 -10.94 -14.37
N VAL A 205 6.99 -10.14 -15.37
CA VAL A 205 7.20 -10.59 -16.74
C VAL A 205 8.69 -10.61 -17.04
N LYS A 206 9.19 -11.74 -17.50
CA LYS A 206 10.58 -11.89 -17.94
C LYS A 206 10.71 -11.39 -19.39
N LEU A 207 11.49 -10.34 -19.60
CA LEU A 207 11.84 -9.82 -20.92
C LEU A 207 12.82 -10.75 -21.64
N GLN A 208 12.97 -10.57 -22.97
CA GLN A 208 13.92 -11.33 -23.78
C GLN A 208 15.37 -11.20 -23.30
N ALA A 209 15.71 -10.04 -22.71
CA ALA A 209 17.02 -9.79 -22.10
C ALA A 209 17.21 -10.51 -20.74
N GLY A 210 16.19 -11.22 -20.24
CA GLY A 210 16.22 -11.93 -18.96
C GLY A 210 15.83 -11.10 -17.74
N GLU A 211 15.56 -9.81 -17.92
CA GLU A 211 15.12 -8.88 -16.86
C GLU A 211 13.65 -9.11 -16.48
N TYR A 212 13.31 -8.98 -15.20
CA TYR A 212 11.94 -9.04 -14.73
C TYR A 212 11.35 -7.64 -14.59
N VAL A 213 10.19 -7.41 -15.19
CA VAL A 213 9.45 -6.15 -15.11
C VAL A 213 8.11 -6.37 -14.41
N SER A 214 7.80 -5.47 -13.47
CA SER A 214 6.57 -5.47 -12.70
C SER A 214 5.49 -4.65 -13.39
N LEU A 215 4.43 -5.33 -13.85
CA LEU A 215 3.31 -4.68 -14.51
C LEU A 215 2.59 -3.71 -13.56
N GLY A 216 2.42 -4.09 -12.29
CA GLY A 216 1.77 -3.24 -11.28
C GLY A 216 2.51 -1.92 -11.04
N LYS A 217 3.86 -1.92 -11.07
CA LYS A 217 4.65 -0.68 -10.98
C LYS A 217 4.42 0.24 -12.18
N VAL A 218 4.34 -0.33 -13.38
CA VAL A 218 4.06 0.42 -14.62
C VAL A 218 2.66 1.03 -14.55
N GLU A 219 1.65 0.25 -14.15
CA GLU A 219 0.29 0.74 -13.96
C GLU A 219 0.22 1.85 -12.91
N ALA A 220 0.84 1.68 -11.75
CA ALA A 220 0.87 2.69 -10.70
C ALA A 220 1.54 3.99 -11.16
N ALA A 221 2.62 3.92 -11.95
CA ALA A 221 3.26 5.09 -12.53
C ALA A 221 2.34 5.82 -13.52
N LEU A 222 1.68 5.07 -14.41
CA LEU A 222 0.81 5.63 -15.45
C LEU A 222 -0.52 6.15 -14.90
N LYS A 223 -1.06 5.59 -13.81
CA LYS A 223 -2.26 6.10 -13.12
C LYS A 223 -2.10 7.53 -12.61
N ASN A 224 -0.87 8.00 -12.38
CA ASN A 224 -0.60 9.38 -11.99
C ASN A 224 -0.63 10.37 -13.16
N CYS A 225 -0.74 9.88 -14.41
CA CYS A 225 -0.85 10.73 -15.59
C CYS A 225 -2.24 11.39 -15.64
N PRO A 226 -2.33 12.73 -15.79
CA PRO A 226 -3.62 13.44 -15.88
C PRO A 226 -4.51 12.98 -17.03
N PHE A 227 -3.93 12.37 -18.07
CA PHE A 227 -4.63 11.93 -19.28
C PHE A 227 -5.11 10.48 -19.22
N ILE A 228 -4.77 9.72 -18.17
CA ILE A 228 -5.09 8.31 -18.04
C ILE A 228 -6.13 8.13 -16.92
N ASP A 229 -7.33 7.68 -17.29
CA ASP A 229 -8.36 7.39 -16.29
C ASP A 229 -8.17 6.00 -15.68
N ASN A 230 -8.07 4.97 -16.52
CA ASN A 230 -7.83 3.58 -16.15
C ASN A 230 -6.74 2.96 -17.02
N ILE A 231 -6.00 2.00 -16.48
CA ILE A 231 -4.96 1.26 -17.17
C ILE A 231 -4.94 -0.20 -16.70
N CYS A 232 -4.67 -1.10 -17.64
CA CYS A 232 -4.37 -2.50 -17.41
C CYS A 232 -3.18 -2.85 -18.29
N ALA A 233 -2.05 -3.19 -17.67
CA ALA A 233 -0.87 -3.69 -18.35
C ALA A 233 -0.92 -5.22 -18.34
N TYR A 234 -0.79 -5.82 -19.51
CA TYR A 234 -0.71 -7.27 -19.64
C TYR A 234 0.46 -7.63 -20.56
N ALA A 235 1.12 -8.75 -20.28
CA ALA A 235 2.10 -9.32 -21.20
C ALA A 235 1.40 -10.27 -22.16
N ASN A 236 1.53 -10.00 -23.45
CA ASN A 236 1.15 -10.95 -24.49
C ASN A 236 2.37 -11.84 -24.79
N ARG A 237 2.15 -13.16 -24.84
CA ARG A 237 3.19 -14.15 -25.12
C ARG A 237 3.49 -14.25 -26.60
#